data_AF-A0A9X3EZA5-F1
#
_entry.id   AF-A0A9X3EZA5-F1
#
_cell.length_a   1.000
_cell.length_b   1.000
_cell.length_c   1.000
_cell.angle_alpha   90.00
_cell.angle_beta   90.00
_cell.angle_gamma   90.00
#
_symmetry.space_group_name_H-M   'P 1'
#
loop_
_entity.id
_entity.type
_entity.pdbx_description
1 polymer ?
#
loop_
_entity_poly.entity_id
_entity_poly.type
_entity_poly.pdbx_seq_one_letter_code
_entity_poly.pdbx_strand_id
1 'polypeptide(L)'
;MFEGKPLYRYVNAEVQLFTDDGKPGSSFAFNPRRSFLAALEPKKINRLATWFKSFLEAILILRLDPKGIDATTRRDSPFLELDASNSSSWYRFIADEEPAAVDAALSQLRTIIPGFRHLKKPTFGRAKLLQAEFLFPGGDPLHDRLRSPLGRTAGAHHPLRGPPRRPRGGEPAVL
;
A
#
# COMPACT_ATOMS: atom_id res chain seq x y z
N MET A 1 -5.31 21.50 -15.79
CA MET A 1 -5.08 21.89 -17.20
C MET A 1 -5.47 20.69 -18.05
N PHE A 2 -6.13 20.90 -19.18
CA PHE A 2 -6.52 19.85 -20.12
C PHE A 2 -6.08 20.30 -21.52
N GLU A 3 -5.30 19.46 -22.23
CA GLU A 3 -4.72 19.82 -23.54
C GLU A 3 -4.00 21.18 -23.56
N GLY A 4 -3.24 21.49 -22.51
CA GLY A 4 -2.55 22.77 -22.38
C GLY A 4 -3.43 23.96 -21.98
N LYS A 5 -4.76 23.78 -21.87
CA LYS A 5 -5.70 24.85 -21.49
C LYS A 5 -6.06 24.79 -19.99
N PRO A 6 -6.07 25.92 -19.27
CA PRO A 6 -6.47 25.94 -17.87
C PRO A 6 -7.98 25.67 -17.72
N LEU A 7 -8.38 24.95 -16.67
CA LEU A 7 -9.80 24.75 -16.31
C LEU A 7 -10.28 25.82 -15.32
N TYR A 8 -9.37 26.24 -14.43
CA TYR A 8 -9.52 27.45 -13.63
C TYR A 8 -8.12 28.02 -13.34
N ARG A 9 -8.08 29.28 -12.93
CA ARG A 9 -6.85 29.97 -12.52
C ARG A 9 -7.13 30.87 -11.32
N TYR A 10 -6.21 30.92 -10.38
CA TYR A 10 -6.25 31.89 -9.29
C TYR A 10 -5.24 33.02 -9.56
N VAL A 11 -5.71 34.26 -9.66
CA VAL A 11 -4.88 35.46 -9.86
C VAL A 11 -5.51 36.62 -9.10
N ASN A 12 -4.70 37.45 -8.43
CA ASN A 12 -5.16 38.68 -7.77
C ASN A 12 -6.36 38.49 -6.82
N ALA A 13 -6.33 37.44 -6.00
CA ALA A 13 -7.42 37.08 -5.09
C ALA A 13 -8.73 36.62 -5.75
N GLU A 14 -8.74 36.42 -7.06
CA GLU A 14 -9.89 35.95 -7.82
C GLU A 14 -9.64 34.57 -8.44
N VAL A 15 -10.72 33.81 -8.57
CA VAL A 15 -10.75 32.59 -9.37
C VAL A 15 -11.41 32.92 -10.70
N GLN A 16 -10.66 32.72 -11.78
CA GLN A 16 -11.16 32.68 -13.14
C GLN A 16 -11.51 31.25 -13.53
N LEU A 17 -12.77 30.98 -13.80
CA LEU A 17 -13.20 29.73 -14.44
C LEU A 17 -13.02 29.83 -15.95
N PHE A 18 -12.66 28.72 -16.59
CA PHE A 18 -12.64 28.61 -18.05
C PHE A 18 -13.74 27.66 -18.50
N THR A 19 -14.30 27.93 -19.68
CA THR A 19 -15.20 26.97 -20.35
C THR A 19 -14.41 25.76 -20.82
N ASP A 20 -15.12 24.69 -21.18
CA ASP A 20 -14.48 23.47 -21.70
C ASP A 20 -13.64 23.73 -22.98
N ASP A 21 -13.99 24.75 -23.78
CA ASP A 21 -13.20 25.18 -24.95
C ASP A 21 -11.94 25.99 -24.60
N GLY A 22 -11.78 26.36 -23.31
CA GLY A 22 -10.71 27.20 -22.78
C GLY A 22 -10.98 28.70 -22.84
N LYS A 23 -12.22 29.14 -23.07
CA LYS A 23 -12.57 30.57 -23.05
C LYS A 23 -12.76 31.05 -21.61
N PRO A 24 -12.41 32.30 -21.26
CA PRO A 24 -12.70 32.84 -19.94
C PRO A 24 -14.21 32.85 -19.68
N GLY A 25 -14.62 32.26 -18.55
CA GLY A 25 -15.97 32.31 -18.01
C GLY A 25 -16.09 33.34 -16.88
N SER A 26 -16.87 33.00 -15.85
CA SER A 26 -17.03 33.83 -14.65
C SER A 26 -15.73 33.99 -13.85
N SER A 27 -15.50 35.20 -13.31
CA SER A 27 -14.51 35.48 -12.26
C SER A 27 -15.22 35.88 -10.97
N PHE A 28 -14.66 35.51 -9.81
CA PHE A 28 -15.13 35.96 -8.51
C PHE A 28 -14.01 35.85 -7.45
N ALA A 29 -14.09 36.70 -6.44
CA ALA A 29 -13.19 36.69 -5.31
C ALA A 29 -13.25 35.35 -4.57
N PHE A 30 -12.10 34.82 -4.17
CA PHE A 30 -12.03 33.55 -3.44
C PHE A 30 -10.89 33.53 -2.42
N ASN A 31 -11.13 32.84 -1.31
CA ASN A 31 -10.15 32.73 -0.23
C ASN A 31 -8.98 31.81 -0.66
N PRO A 32 -7.72 32.30 -0.71
CA PRO A 32 -6.56 31.49 -1.11
C PRO A 32 -6.28 30.31 -0.16
N ARG A 33 -6.79 30.34 1.08
CA ARG A 33 -6.63 29.26 2.06
C ARG A 33 -7.53 28.05 1.79
N ARG A 34 -8.39 28.11 0.78
CA ARG A 34 -9.30 27.02 0.40
C ARG A 34 -9.06 26.65 -1.06
N SER A 35 -9.29 25.38 -1.39
CA SER A 35 -9.35 24.97 -2.79
C SER A 35 -10.71 25.38 -3.37
N PHE A 36 -10.69 26.15 -4.45
CA PHE A 36 -11.92 26.50 -5.17
C PHE A 36 -12.63 25.26 -5.74
N LEU A 37 -11.87 24.22 -6.09
CA LEU A 37 -12.42 23.00 -6.67
C LEU A 37 -13.48 22.34 -5.78
N ALA A 38 -13.38 22.47 -4.46
CA ALA A 38 -14.38 21.95 -3.53
C ALA A 38 -15.74 22.67 -3.67
N ALA A 39 -15.72 23.99 -3.92
CA ALA A 39 -16.90 24.83 -4.08
C ALA A 39 -17.44 24.86 -5.52
N LEU A 40 -16.78 24.16 -6.46
CA LEU A 40 -17.21 24.12 -7.85
C LEU A 40 -18.57 23.43 -7.97
N GLU A 41 -19.55 24.17 -8.51
CA GLU A 41 -20.87 23.65 -8.86
C GLU A 41 -20.89 23.15 -10.32
N PRO A 42 -21.55 22.01 -10.59
CA PRO A 42 -21.75 21.50 -11.94
C PRO A 42 -22.56 22.47 -12.81
N LYS A 43 -22.02 22.85 -13.97
CA LYS A 43 -22.70 23.64 -15.00
C LYS A 43 -22.41 23.06 -16.40
N LYS A 44 -23.26 23.37 -17.38
CA LYS A 44 -23.07 22.91 -18.76
C LYS A 44 -21.74 23.36 -19.39
N ILE A 45 -21.17 24.45 -18.90
CA ILE A 45 -19.97 25.09 -19.47
C ILE A 45 -18.64 24.66 -18.81
N ASN A 46 -18.68 23.93 -17.70
CA ASN A 46 -17.50 23.55 -16.91
C ASN A 46 -17.44 22.03 -16.70
N ARG A 47 -17.84 21.24 -17.70
CA ARG A 47 -17.96 19.78 -17.57
C ARG A 47 -16.61 19.14 -17.30
N LEU A 48 -15.52 19.64 -17.88
CA LEU A 48 -14.18 19.11 -17.64
C LEU A 48 -13.71 19.35 -16.20
N ALA A 49 -13.96 20.55 -15.67
CA ALA A 49 -13.64 20.87 -14.28
C ALA A 49 -14.48 20.06 -13.30
N THR A 50 -15.76 19.86 -13.60
CA THR A 50 -16.68 19.03 -12.81
C THR A 50 -16.26 17.56 -12.85
N TRP A 51 -15.96 17.03 -14.04
CA TRP A 51 -15.43 15.67 -14.19
C TRP A 51 -14.15 15.47 -13.38
N PHE A 52 -13.22 16.43 -13.43
CA PHE A 52 -11.99 16.35 -12.67
C PHE A 52 -12.24 16.35 -11.16
N LYS A 53 -13.17 17.16 -10.66
CA LYS A 53 -13.61 17.14 -9.26
C LYS A 53 -14.14 15.76 -8.88
N SER A 54 -15.06 15.21 -9.65
CA SER A 54 -15.63 13.87 -9.39
C SER A 54 -14.59 12.76 -9.49
N PHE A 55 -13.63 12.89 -10.41
CA PHE A 55 -12.50 11.96 -10.49
C PHE A 55 -11.67 12.00 -9.22
N LEU A 56 -11.32 13.18 -8.70
CA LEU A 56 -10.57 13.30 -7.44
C LEU A 56 -11.35 12.75 -6.24
N GLU A 57 -12.67 12.96 -6.19
CA GLU A 57 -13.55 12.41 -5.14
C GLU A 57 -13.59 10.87 -5.16
N ALA A 58 -13.35 10.27 -6.32
CA ALA A 58 -13.26 8.81 -6.47
C ALA A 58 -11.87 8.24 -6.12
N ILE A 59 -10.86 9.08 -5.89
CA ILE A 59 -9.52 8.62 -5.51
C ILE A 59 -9.51 8.26 -4.02
N LEU A 60 -9.32 6.97 -3.73
CA LEU A 60 -9.08 6.47 -2.39
C LEU A 60 -7.58 6.36 -2.13
N ILE A 61 -7.06 7.13 -1.17
CA ILE A 61 -5.67 7.03 -0.73
C ILE A 61 -5.61 6.13 0.52
N LEU A 62 -5.09 4.92 0.34
CA LEU A 62 -4.94 3.96 1.42
C LEU A 62 -3.62 4.18 2.17
N ARG A 63 -3.66 4.11 3.50
CA ARG A 63 -2.49 4.02 4.38
C ARG A 63 -2.33 2.58 4.84
N LEU A 64 -2.00 1.70 3.90
CA LEU A 64 -1.86 0.27 4.16
C LEU A 64 -0.95 0.02 5.37
N ASP A 65 -1.47 -0.65 6.39
CA ASP A 65 -0.68 -1.19 7.50
C ASP A 65 -0.70 -2.72 7.43
N PRO A 66 0.29 -3.37 6.78
CA PRO A 66 0.31 -4.82 6.65
C PRO A 66 0.25 -5.59 7.96
N LYS A 67 0.69 -4.98 9.08
CA LYS A 67 0.64 -5.62 10.41
C LYS A 67 -0.75 -5.58 11.03
N GLY A 68 -1.56 -4.59 10.65
CA GLY A 68 -2.93 -4.41 11.10
C GLY A 68 -3.98 -5.08 10.22
N ILE A 69 -3.59 -5.73 9.13
CA ILE A 69 -4.51 -6.45 8.25
C ILE A 69 -5.00 -7.73 8.91
N ASP A 70 -6.29 -7.80 9.21
CA ASP A 70 -6.93 -9.01 9.70
C ASP A 70 -7.10 -10.01 8.56
N ALA A 71 -6.43 -11.15 8.66
CA ALA A 71 -6.56 -12.25 7.71
C ALA A 71 -7.89 -13.01 7.86
N THR A 72 -8.53 -12.92 9.02
CA THR A 72 -9.80 -13.62 9.32
C THR A 72 -10.98 -12.68 9.25
N THR A 73 -12.10 -13.17 8.71
CA THR A 73 -13.36 -12.44 8.70
C THR A 73 -14.46 -13.21 9.42
N ARG A 74 -15.17 -12.50 10.30
CA ARG A 74 -16.38 -12.97 11.01
C ARG A 74 -17.66 -12.26 10.53
N ARG A 75 -17.52 -11.10 9.89
CA ARG A 75 -18.59 -10.27 9.34
C ARG A 75 -18.09 -9.62 8.07
N ASP A 76 -18.98 -9.45 7.10
CA ASP A 76 -18.66 -8.77 5.85
C ASP A 76 -18.75 -7.24 6.05
N SER A 77 -17.98 -6.47 5.28
CA SER A 77 -17.94 -5.01 5.37
C SER A 77 -18.18 -4.37 4.00
N PRO A 78 -19.16 -3.47 3.84
CA PRO A 78 -19.41 -2.83 2.55
C PRO A 78 -18.35 -1.78 2.17
N PHE A 79 -17.51 -1.36 3.11
CA PHE A 79 -16.45 -0.38 2.88
C PHE A 79 -15.08 -0.90 3.35
N LEU A 80 -14.02 -0.45 2.69
CA LEU A 80 -12.63 -0.69 3.05
C LEU A 80 -12.15 0.42 3.98
N GLU A 81 -11.59 0.06 5.13
CA GLU A 81 -10.95 1.02 6.04
C GLU A 81 -9.70 1.64 5.39
N LEU A 82 -9.36 2.87 5.77
CA LEU A 82 -8.22 3.59 5.18
C LEU A 82 -6.88 2.87 5.41
N ASP A 83 -6.76 2.11 6.50
CA ASP A 83 -5.58 1.29 6.80
C ASP A 83 -5.63 -0.13 6.21
N ALA A 84 -6.75 -0.47 5.55
CA ALA A 84 -7.09 -1.78 5.02
C ALA A 84 -7.12 -2.91 6.07
N SER A 85 -7.25 -2.58 7.36
CA SER A 85 -7.34 -3.55 8.46
C SER A 85 -8.45 -4.58 8.23
N ASN A 86 -9.60 -4.14 7.70
CA ASN A 86 -10.75 -4.98 7.40
C ASN A 86 -10.75 -5.60 5.98
N SER A 87 -9.63 -5.62 5.27
CA SER A 87 -9.56 -6.04 3.85
C SER A 87 -10.17 -7.42 3.58
N SER A 88 -10.02 -8.39 4.48
CA SER A 88 -10.65 -9.71 4.35
C SER A 88 -12.19 -9.66 4.37
N SER A 89 -12.76 -8.80 5.22
CA SER A 89 -14.20 -8.59 5.35
C SER A 89 -14.78 -7.79 4.18
N TRP A 90 -14.03 -6.79 3.70
CA TRP A 90 -14.40 -6.00 2.54
C TRP A 90 -14.33 -6.82 1.24
N TYR A 91 -13.24 -7.55 1.03
CA TYR A 91 -13.07 -8.39 -0.16
C TYR A 91 -14.19 -9.43 -0.28
N ARG A 92 -14.65 -9.99 0.84
CA ARG A 92 -15.79 -10.90 0.84
C ARG A 92 -17.05 -10.26 0.31
N PHE A 93 -17.42 -9.10 0.88
CA PHE A 93 -18.59 -8.35 0.46
C PHE A 93 -18.56 -8.08 -1.04
N ILE A 94 -17.46 -7.50 -1.54
CA ILE A 94 -17.39 -7.11 -2.95
C ILE A 94 -17.28 -8.30 -3.90
N ALA A 95 -16.70 -9.42 -3.47
CA ALA A 95 -16.66 -10.65 -4.27
C ALA A 95 -18.03 -11.32 -4.41
N ASP A 96 -18.96 -11.05 -3.49
CA ASP A 96 -20.31 -11.60 -3.53
C ASP A 96 -21.27 -10.62 -4.24
N GLU A 97 -21.13 -9.30 -4.02
CA GLU A 97 -21.98 -8.26 -4.65
C GLU A 97 -21.56 -7.90 -6.09
N GLU A 98 -20.25 -7.84 -6.36
CA GLU A 98 -19.70 -7.34 -7.63
C GLU A 98 -18.64 -8.30 -8.22
N PRO A 99 -19.02 -9.56 -8.53
CA PRO A 99 -18.07 -10.61 -8.94
C PRO A 99 -17.31 -10.26 -10.22
N ALA A 100 -17.94 -9.54 -11.16
CA ALA A 100 -17.32 -9.12 -12.41
C ALA A 100 -16.20 -8.08 -12.18
N ALA A 101 -16.41 -7.13 -11.26
CA ALA A 101 -15.40 -6.15 -10.90
C ALA A 101 -14.18 -6.81 -10.22
N VAL A 102 -14.44 -7.81 -9.36
CA VAL A 102 -13.37 -8.59 -8.72
C VAL A 102 -12.57 -9.39 -9.74
N ASP A 103 -13.21 -10.06 -10.70
CA ASP A 103 -12.49 -10.81 -11.73
C ASP A 103 -11.62 -9.91 -12.62
N ALA A 104 -12.14 -8.73 -13.00
CA ALA A 104 -11.38 -7.74 -13.74
C ALA A 104 -10.14 -7.27 -12.95
N ALA A 105 -10.31 -6.96 -11.66
CA ALA A 105 -9.21 -6.56 -10.79
C ALA A 105 -8.16 -7.67 -10.63
N LEU A 106 -8.58 -8.92 -10.40
CA LEU A 106 -7.66 -10.05 -10.28
C LEU A 106 -6.91 -10.33 -11.57
N SER A 107 -7.55 -10.15 -12.72
CA SER A 107 -6.90 -10.28 -14.03
C SER A 107 -5.81 -9.24 -14.24
N GLN A 108 -6.03 -8.00 -13.80
CA GLN A 108 -4.98 -6.98 -13.77
C GLN A 108 -3.85 -7.35 -12.81
N LEU A 109 -4.17 -7.79 -11.58
CA LEU A 109 -3.17 -8.21 -10.58
C LEU A 109 -2.26 -9.33 -11.09
N ARG A 110 -2.80 -10.31 -11.83
CA ARG A 110 -2.00 -11.39 -12.47
C ARG A 110 -0.97 -10.86 -13.47
N THR A 111 -1.23 -9.71 -14.08
CA THR A 111 -0.32 -9.08 -15.04
C THR A 111 0.82 -8.32 -14.33
N ILE A 112 0.53 -7.71 -13.18
CA ILE A 112 1.47 -6.83 -12.47
C ILE A 112 2.24 -7.51 -11.33
N ILE A 113 1.70 -8.57 -10.72
CA ILE A 113 2.33 -9.30 -9.62
C ILE A 113 2.80 -10.67 -10.14
N PRO A 114 4.12 -10.87 -10.34
CA PRO A 114 4.65 -12.14 -10.79
C PRO A 114 4.21 -13.30 -9.89
N GLY A 115 3.76 -14.37 -10.53
CA GLY A 115 3.30 -15.58 -9.85
C GLY A 115 1.94 -15.48 -9.19
N PHE A 116 1.31 -14.31 -9.06
CA PHE A 116 -0.03 -14.22 -8.47
C PHE A 116 -1.06 -15.01 -9.31
N ARG A 117 -1.88 -15.84 -8.65
CA ARG A 117 -2.91 -16.65 -9.31
C ARG A 117 -4.30 -16.16 -8.98
N HIS A 118 -4.67 -16.19 -7.70
CA HIS A 118 -5.97 -15.70 -7.24
C HIS A 118 -6.01 -15.52 -5.73
N LEU A 119 -7.14 -15.03 -5.23
CA LEU A 119 -7.48 -15.01 -3.81
C LEU A 119 -8.44 -16.16 -3.48
N LYS A 120 -8.16 -16.88 -2.40
CA LYS A 120 -9.00 -17.96 -1.84
C LYS A 120 -9.70 -17.45 -0.58
N LYS A 121 -10.88 -18.01 -0.32
CA LYS A 121 -11.68 -17.78 0.88
C LYS A 121 -11.82 -19.06 1.73
N PRO A 122 -10.74 -19.77 2.14
CA PRO A 122 -10.88 -21.04 2.83
C PRO A 122 -11.51 -20.86 4.22
N THR A 123 -12.28 -21.85 4.65
CA THR A 123 -12.84 -21.88 5.99
C THR A 123 -11.75 -22.21 7.01
N PHE A 124 -11.68 -21.45 8.09
CA PHE A 124 -10.77 -21.66 9.22
C PHE A 124 -11.55 -21.61 10.54
N GLY A 125 -11.93 -22.79 11.05
CA GLY A 125 -12.82 -22.90 12.20
C GLY A 125 -14.18 -22.25 11.93
N ARG A 126 -14.53 -21.22 12.73
CA ARG A 126 -15.78 -20.44 12.57
C ARG A 126 -15.61 -19.17 11.72
N ALA A 127 -14.42 -18.93 11.16
CA ALA A 127 -14.13 -17.78 10.32
C ALA A 127 -13.78 -18.22 8.89
N LYS A 128 -13.73 -17.27 7.96
CA LYS A 128 -13.03 -17.48 6.68
C LYS A 128 -11.71 -16.71 6.70
N LEU A 129 -10.72 -17.23 5.99
CA LEU A 129 -9.47 -16.53 5.73
C LEU A 129 -9.52 -15.90 4.34
N LEU A 130 -8.80 -14.80 4.15
CA LEU A 130 -8.39 -14.35 2.83
C LEU A 130 -6.95 -14.80 2.59
N GLN A 131 -6.73 -15.59 1.54
CA GLN A 131 -5.41 -16.13 1.23
C GLN A 131 -5.06 -15.87 -0.24
N ALA A 132 -3.89 -15.27 -0.48
CA ALA A 132 -3.33 -15.15 -1.82
C ALA A 132 -2.59 -16.43 -2.21
N GLU A 133 -2.84 -16.92 -3.43
CA GLU A 133 -2.10 -18.03 -4.00
C GLU A 133 -1.13 -17.52 -5.07
N PHE A 134 0.09 -18.05 -5.01
CA PHE A 134 1.14 -17.79 -5.98
C PHE A 134 1.65 -19.09 -6.62
N LEU A 135 2.01 -19.03 -7.89
CA LEU A 135 2.65 -20.09 -8.65
C LEU A 135 3.83 -19.51 -9.43
N PHE A 136 5.03 -19.95 -9.10
CA PHE A 136 6.26 -19.53 -9.75
C PHE A 136 6.84 -20.69 -10.56
N PRO A 137 7.14 -20.49 -11.86
CA PRO A 137 7.86 -21.49 -12.65
C PRO A 137 9.28 -21.65 -12.07
N GLY A 138 9.54 -22.77 -11.39
CA GLY A 138 10.83 -23.06 -10.73
C GLY A 138 10.76 -23.35 -9.22
N GLY A 139 9.57 -23.26 -8.60
CA GLY A 139 9.38 -23.41 -7.14
C GLY A 139 9.06 -22.08 -6.46
N ASP A 140 8.46 -22.11 -5.26
CA ASP A 140 8.06 -20.91 -4.53
C ASP A 140 9.30 -20.21 -3.91
N PRO A 141 9.69 -19.00 -4.40
CA PRO A 141 10.84 -18.28 -3.90
C PRO A 141 10.66 -17.79 -2.45
N LEU A 142 9.42 -17.73 -1.93
CA LEU A 142 9.17 -17.44 -0.51
C LEU A 142 9.39 -18.67 0.36
N HIS A 143 9.03 -19.86 -0.13
CA HIS A 143 9.26 -21.12 0.58
C HIS A 143 10.77 -21.38 0.80
N ASP A 144 11.62 -21.04 -0.18
CA ASP A 144 13.08 -21.21 -0.07
C ASP A 144 13.75 -20.23 0.91
N ARG A 145 13.21 -19.01 1.03
CA ARG A 145 13.71 -17.99 1.98
C ARG A 145 13.30 -18.27 3.42
N LEU A 146 12.12 -18.85 3.64
CA LEU A 146 11.61 -19.16 4.99
C LEU A 146 12.22 -20.44 5.60
N ARG A 147 12.83 -21.31 4.78
CA ARG A 147 13.54 -22.51 5.25
C ARG A 147 15.06 -22.39 5.30
N SER A 148 15.65 -21.35 4.72
CA SER A 148 17.09 -21.09 4.91
C SER A 148 17.30 -20.77 6.39
N PRO A 149 17.95 -21.65 7.19
CA PRO A 149 18.27 -21.30 8.55
C PRO A 149 19.20 -20.09 8.46
N LEU A 150 18.82 -19.01 9.15
CA LEU A 150 19.66 -17.86 9.44
C LEU A 150 21.12 -18.29 9.42
N GLY A 151 21.88 -17.69 8.50
CA GLY A 151 23.29 -17.99 8.31
C GLY A 151 23.95 -18.17 9.67
N ARG A 152 24.38 -19.41 9.94
CA ARG A 152 25.44 -19.68 10.92
C ARG A 152 26.60 -18.80 10.48
N THR A 153 26.68 -17.61 11.04
CA THR A 153 27.94 -16.93 11.24
C THR A 153 28.74 -17.88 12.11
N ALA A 154 29.58 -18.69 11.48
CA ALA A 154 30.70 -19.34 12.13
C ALA A 154 31.63 -18.21 12.60
N GLY A 155 31.27 -17.59 13.72
CA GLY A 155 32.12 -16.66 14.45
C GLY A 155 33.28 -17.42 15.05
N ALA A 156 34.47 -17.18 14.48
CA ALA A 156 35.77 -17.15 15.12
C ALA A 156 35.95 -18.02 16.39
N HIS A 157 36.52 -19.21 16.22
CA HIS A 157 37.31 -19.83 17.28
C HIS A 157 38.66 -19.10 17.38
N HIS A 158 38.71 -18.09 18.25
CA HIS A 158 39.97 -17.59 18.81
C HIS A 158 40.07 -18.13 20.24
N PRO A 159 41.08 -18.95 20.58
CA PRO A 159 41.17 -19.55 21.91
C PRO A 159 41.57 -18.51 22.94
N LEU A 160 40.79 -18.43 24.03
CA LEU A 160 41.10 -17.65 25.23
C LEU A 160 42.43 -18.13 25.83
N ARG A 161 43.48 -17.31 25.68
CA ARG A 161 44.73 -17.43 26.43
C ARG A 161 44.42 -17.27 27.93
N GLY A 162 44.56 -18.34 28.71
CA GLY A 162 44.59 -18.28 30.16
C GLY A 162 45.82 -17.52 30.68
N PRO A 163 45.77 -16.97 31.91
CA PRO A 163 46.87 -16.17 32.46
C PRO A 163 48.08 -17.05 32.82
N PRO A 164 49.32 -16.52 32.76
CA PRO A 164 50.53 -17.30 32.99
C PRO A 164 50.67 -17.68 34.47
N ARG A 165 50.93 -18.97 34.73
CA ARG A 165 51.32 -19.49 36.04
C ARG A 165 52.73 -18.99 36.38
N ARG A 166 52.90 -18.41 37.57
CA ARG A 166 54.22 -18.09 38.16
C ARG A 166 55.02 -19.38 38.40
N PRO A 167 56.34 -19.41 38.12
CA PRO A 167 57.20 -20.47 38.63
C PRO A 167 57.49 -20.25 40.13
N ARG A 168 57.27 -21.29 40.95
CA ARG A 168 57.81 -21.38 42.31
C ARG A 168 59.29 -21.75 42.22
N GLY A 169 60.12 -21.00 42.94
CA GLY A 169 61.57 -21.18 42.98
C GLY A 169 62.05 -22.30 43.89
N GLY A 170 63.37 -22.44 43.88
CA GLY A 170 64.24 -23.27 44.70
C GLY A 170 65.47 -23.62 43.85
N GLU A 171 66.72 -23.38 44.21
CA GLU A 171 67.35 -22.80 45.41
C GLU A 171 68.87 -22.61 45.03
N PRO A 172 69.83 -22.31 45.92
CA PRO A 172 70.89 -21.32 45.67
C PRO A 172 72.30 -21.94 45.57
N ALA A 173 73.32 -21.09 45.32
CA ALA A 173 74.69 -21.11 45.87
C ALA A 173 75.63 -20.36 44.90
N VAL A 174 76.28 -19.24 45.24
CA VAL A 174 77.39 -18.96 46.18
C VAL A 174 78.66 -18.66 45.37
N LEU A 175 79.25 -17.50 45.71
CA LEU A 175 80.52 -16.88 45.29
C LEU A 175 80.56 -16.19 43.91
#